data_AF-A0A842NEN3-F1
#
_entry.id   AF-A0A842NEN3-F1
#
_cell.length_a   1.000
_cell.length_b   1.000
_cell.length_c   1.000
_cell.angle_alpha   90.00
_cell.angle_beta   90.00
_cell.angle_gamma   90.00
#
_symmetry.space_group_name_H-M   'P 1'
#
loop_
_entity.id
_entity.type
_entity.pdbx_description
1 polymer ?
#
loop_
_entity_poly.entity_id
_entity_poly.type
_entity_poly.pdbx_seq_one_letter_code
_entity_poly.pdbx_strand_id
1 'polypeptide(L)'
;NNLLEKFPNFQNEYQFELCEKPVVKLPKSFQNKSIVIMDGPFMCIDPLANTNFHLLCNVQHEIHQTNIGKFHEIGEEYHHLLDNGIIKNPSHTNYNQFLESSVEFFPEIKNAEYIGSMFTIRAVPPRSEDTDERPTLVTEITEKIISIFSGKITTCVEAAKEVQKIIQKN
;
A
#
# COMPACT_ATOMS: atom_id res chain seq x y z
N ASN A 1 13.39 7.17 8.57
CA ASN A 1 13.92 7.47 9.92
C ASN A 1 15.24 6.80 10.27
N ASN A 2 15.44 5.50 10.02
CA ASN A 2 16.72 4.82 10.29
C ASN A 2 17.94 5.55 9.66
N LEU A 3 17.80 6.07 8.45
CA LEU A 3 18.87 6.82 7.77
C LEU A 3 19.12 8.23 8.33
N LEU A 4 18.29 8.70 9.28
CA LEU A 4 18.32 10.05 9.86
C LEU A 4 18.66 10.05 11.35
N GLU A 5 19.34 9.02 11.87
CA GLU A 5 19.74 8.95 13.29
C GLU A 5 20.52 10.18 13.77
N LYS A 6 21.39 10.75 12.92
CA LYS A 6 22.15 11.97 13.22
C LYS A 6 21.32 13.26 13.11
N PHE A 7 20.07 13.17 12.67
CA PHE A 7 19.15 14.27 12.41
C PHE A 7 17.79 14.03 13.09
N PRO A 8 17.73 13.88 14.43
CA PRO A 8 16.53 13.43 15.14
C PRO A 8 15.32 14.36 14.98
N ASN A 9 15.54 15.66 14.74
CA ASN A 9 14.48 16.64 14.47
C ASN A 9 13.78 16.42 13.13
N PHE A 10 14.39 15.65 12.22
CA PHE A 10 13.83 15.29 10.92
C PHE A 10 13.27 13.86 10.90
N GLN A 11 13.30 13.15 12.03
CA GLN A 11 12.60 11.89 12.17
C GLN A 11 11.14 12.16 12.55
N ASN A 12 10.25 12.05 11.57
CA ASN A 12 8.82 12.28 11.76
C ASN A 12 8.10 11.01 12.24
N GLU A 13 6.98 11.20 12.93
CA GLU A 13 6.06 10.09 13.16
C GLU A 13 5.25 9.79 11.89
N TYR A 14 4.99 8.51 11.68
CA TYR A 14 4.13 8.00 10.62
C TYR A 14 3.20 6.94 11.22
N GLN A 15 2.07 6.72 10.55
CA GLN A 15 1.30 5.50 10.73
C GLN A 15 1.83 4.47 9.74
N PHE A 16 2.29 3.34 10.25
CA PHE A 16 2.68 2.21 9.45
C PHE A 16 1.54 1.20 9.43
N GLU A 17 1.27 0.67 8.26
CA GLU A 17 0.17 -0.26 8.00
C GLU A 17 0.75 -1.50 7.35
N LEU A 18 0.55 -2.65 8.00
CA LEU A 18 0.82 -3.94 7.39
C LEU A 18 -0.31 -4.26 6.42
N CYS A 19 -0.05 -4.13 5.14
CA CYS A 19 -1.05 -4.27 4.08
C CYS A 19 -0.94 -5.64 3.38
N GLU A 20 -2.07 -6.25 3.11
CA GLU A 20 -2.24 -7.42 2.25
C GLU A 20 -2.87 -7.06 0.91
N LYS A 21 -2.36 -7.65 -0.17
CA LYS A 21 -3.01 -7.68 -1.49
C LYS A 21 -3.26 -9.12 -1.92
N PRO A 22 -4.49 -9.64 -1.78
CA PRO A 22 -4.85 -10.94 -2.34
C PRO A 22 -4.71 -10.96 -3.86
N VAL A 23 -4.18 -12.06 -4.37
CA VAL A 23 -4.05 -12.37 -5.79
C VAL A 23 -5.04 -13.48 -6.11
N VAL A 24 -5.90 -13.21 -7.08
CA VAL A 24 -6.93 -14.15 -7.52
C VAL A 24 -6.92 -14.30 -9.03
N LYS A 25 -7.55 -15.36 -9.52
CA LYS A 25 -7.94 -15.46 -10.92
C LYS A 25 -9.46 -15.37 -11.00
N LEU A 26 -9.95 -14.30 -11.62
CA LEU A 26 -11.37 -14.06 -11.82
C LEU A 26 -11.87 -14.58 -13.17
N PRO A 27 -13.20 -14.73 -13.34
CA PRO A 27 -13.80 -15.06 -14.63
C PRO A 27 -13.39 -14.10 -15.74
N LYS A 28 -13.51 -14.55 -17.00
CA LYS A 28 -13.15 -13.76 -18.20
C LYS A 28 -13.85 -12.39 -18.28
N SER A 29 -15.01 -12.24 -17.64
CA SER A 29 -15.74 -10.98 -17.54
C SER A 29 -14.90 -9.85 -16.90
N PHE A 30 -13.90 -10.18 -16.08
CA PHE A 30 -12.97 -9.25 -15.42
C PHE A 30 -11.65 -9.05 -16.17
N GLN A 31 -11.43 -9.75 -17.29
CA GLN A 31 -10.18 -9.64 -18.03
C GLN A 31 -10.01 -8.23 -18.61
N ASN A 32 -8.79 -7.67 -18.49
CA ASN A 32 -8.43 -6.33 -18.99
C ASN A 32 -9.31 -5.19 -18.42
N LYS A 33 -9.85 -5.35 -17.21
CA LYS A 33 -10.63 -4.33 -16.52
C LYS A 33 -10.00 -4.05 -15.16
N SER A 34 -9.82 -2.76 -14.87
CA SER A 34 -9.64 -2.26 -13.50
C SER A 34 -10.97 -1.65 -13.08
N ILE A 35 -11.45 -2.02 -11.90
CA ILE A 35 -12.76 -1.61 -11.38
C ILE A 35 -12.57 -1.11 -9.96
N VAL A 36 -13.09 0.07 -9.66
CA VAL A 36 -13.06 0.70 -8.33
C VAL A 36 -14.48 1.03 -7.90
N ILE A 37 -14.86 0.61 -6.71
CA ILE A 37 -16.07 1.09 -6.03
C ILE A 37 -15.70 2.41 -5.35
N MET A 38 -16.38 3.49 -5.73
CA MET A 38 -16.08 4.87 -5.28
C MET A 38 -16.94 5.35 -4.11
N ASP A 39 -17.78 4.50 -3.53
CA ASP A 39 -18.63 4.85 -2.38
C ASP A 39 -18.62 3.70 -1.35
N GLY A 40 -18.54 4.04 -0.06
CA GLY A 40 -18.39 3.08 1.04
C GLY A 40 -16.94 2.59 1.27
N PRO A 41 -16.74 1.44 1.94
CA PRO A 41 -15.42 0.86 2.17
C PRO A 41 -14.81 0.42 0.84
N PHE A 42 -14.10 1.35 0.20
CA PHE A 42 -13.65 1.23 -1.18
C PHE A 42 -12.91 -0.07 -1.44
N MET A 43 -13.28 -0.67 -2.56
CA MET A 43 -12.69 -1.89 -3.07
C MET A 43 -12.29 -1.68 -4.52
N CYS A 44 -11.15 -2.25 -4.91
CA CYS A 44 -10.82 -2.37 -6.31
C CYS A 44 -10.33 -3.76 -6.71
N ILE A 45 -10.58 -4.06 -7.97
CA ILE A 45 -10.09 -5.22 -8.69
C ILE A 45 -9.20 -4.67 -9.81
N ASP A 46 -7.92 -4.98 -9.75
CA ASP A 46 -6.94 -4.52 -10.74
C ASP A 46 -6.31 -5.69 -11.46
N PRO A 47 -6.04 -5.60 -12.78
CA PRO A 47 -5.28 -6.63 -13.47
C PRO A 47 -3.84 -6.65 -12.98
N LEU A 48 -3.33 -7.83 -12.63
CA LEU A 48 -1.92 -7.99 -12.29
C LEU A 48 -1.10 -8.07 -13.58
N ALA A 49 -0.23 -7.07 -13.79
CA ALA A 49 0.53 -6.89 -15.02
C ALA A 49 1.25 -8.17 -15.49
N ASN A 50 1.20 -8.43 -16.80
CA ASN A 50 1.83 -9.59 -17.46
C ASN A 50 1.33 -10.97 -16.98
N THR A 51 0.16 -11.04 -16.34
CA THR A 51 -0.47 -12.29 -15.91
C THR A 51 -1.95 -12.34 -16.30
N ASN A 52 -2.60 -13.48 -16.04
CA ASN A 52 -4.06 -13.61 -16.12
C ASN A 52 -4.72 -13.48 -14.74
N PHE A 53 -4.02 -12.89 -13.77
CA PHE A 53 -4.49 -12.72 -12.39
C PHE A 53 -4.94 -11.28 -12.13
N HIS A 54 -5.59 -11.11 -10.98
CA HIS A 54 -6.13 -9.86 -10.49
C HIS A 54 -5.69 -9.64 -9.06
N LEU A 55 -5.48 -8.38 -8.71
CA LEU A 55 -5.27 -7.91 -7.34
C LEU A 55 -6.60 -7.48 -6.75
N LEU A 56 -6.86 -7.90 -5.53
CA LEU A 56 -7.93 -7.35 -4.72
C LEU A 56 -7.36 -6.29 -3.77
N CYS A 57 -8.06 -5.18 -3.65
CA CYS A 57 -7.74 -4.11 -2.72
C CYS A 57 -9.02 -3.76 -1.94
N ASN A 58 -8.88 -3.47 -0.66
CA ASN A 58 -9.97 -2.99 0.18
C ASN A 58 -9.36 -2.07 1.24
N VAL A 59 -9.92 -0.87 1.42
CA VAL A 59 -9.36 0.14 2.33
C VAL A 59 -9.40 -0.26 3.81
N GLN A 60 -10.27 -1.19 4.20
CA GLN A 60 -10.37 -1.71 5.56
C GLN A 60 -9.67 -3.06 5.67
N HIS A 61 -10.07 -4.04 4.86
CA HIS A 61 -9.64 -5.42 5.02
C HIS A 61 -8.18 -5.67 4.59
N GLU A 62 -7.55 -4.74 3.86
CA GLU A 62 -6.12 -4.87 3.53
C GLU A 62 -5.22 -4.75 4.76
N ILE A 63 -5.67 -4.10 5.83
CA ILE A 63 -4.81 -3.76 6.97
C ILE A 63 -4.87 -4.87 8.02
N HIS A 64 -3.73 -5.47 8.33
CA HIS A 64 -3.59 -6.48 9.39
C HIS A 64 -3.19 -5.88 10.73
N GLN A 65 -2.26 -4.93 10.70
CA GLN A 65 -1.72 -4.27 11.88
C GLN A 65 -1.42 -2.82 11.55
N THR A 66 -1.55 -1.95 12.54
CA THR A 66 -1.10 -0.56 12.46
C THR A 66 -0.28 -0.18 13.67
N ASN A 67 0.70 0.70 13.48
CA ASN A 67 1.37 1.35 14.58
C ASN A 67 1.71 2.80 14.21
N ILE A 68 1.56 3.72 15.16
CA ILE A 68 2.00 5.11 15.01
C ILE A 68 3.32 5.27 15.74
N GLY A 69 4.33 5.79 15.05
CA GLY A 69 5.62 6.08 15.67
C GLY A 69 6.66 6.49 14.64
N LYS A 70 7.92 6.50 15.06
CA LYS A 70 9.05 6.79 14.16
C LYS A 70 9.48 5.58 13.33
N PHE A 71 9.13 4.37 13.76
CA PHE A 71 9.53 3.13 13.11
C PHE A 71 8.32 2.19 13.03
N HIS A 72 8.32 1.31 12.04
CA HIS A 72 7.29 0.29 11.95
C HIS A 72 7.53 -0.79 13.01
N GLU A 73 6.45 -1.25 13.62
CA GLU A 73 6.46 -2.32 14.62
C GLU A 73 5.42 -3.33 14.15
N ILE A 74 5.88 -4.54 13.82
CA ILE A 74 5.01 -5.62 13.35
C ILE A 74 5.27 -6.88 14.19
N GLY A 75 4.24 -7.72 14.33
CA GLY A 75 4.37 -9.01 15.00
C GLY A 75 5.36 -9.92 14.29
N GLU A 76 6.12 -10.71 15.07
CA GLU A 76 7.14 -11.61 14.52
C GLU A 76 6.56 -12.61 13.51
N GLU A 77 5.31 -13.00 13.72
CA GLU A 77 4.53 -13.91 12.88
C GLU A 77 4.23 -13.37 11.47
N TYR A 78 4.50 -12.10 11.18
CA TYR A 78 4.34 -11.52 9.85
C TYR A 78 5.66 -11.28 9.11
N HIS A 79 6.81 -11.40 9.76
CA HIS A 79 8.10 -11.09 9.13
C HIS A 79 8.38 -11.92 7.88
N HIS A 80 8.02 -13.22 7.88
CA HIS A 80 8.20 -14.08 6.72
C HIS A 80 7.23 -13.76 5.56
N LEU A 81 6.22 -12.91 5.78
CA LEU A 81 5.26 -12.53 4.75
C LEU A 81 5.69 -11.29 3.96
N LEU A 82 6.44 -10.39 4.59
CA LEU A 82 6.77 -9.08 4.02
C LEU A 82 7.65 -9.16 2.76
N ASP A 83 7.23 -8.44 1.72
CA ASP A 83 8.00 -8.18 0.50
C ASP A 83 8.52 -9.44 -0.21
N ASN A 84 7.87 -10.59 0.02
CA ASN A 84 8.24 -11.90 -0.53
C ASN A 84 7.44 -12.30 -1.77
N GLY A 85 6.90 -11.31 -2.50
CA GLY A 85 6.07 -11.53 -3.68
C GLY A 85 4.75 -12.24 -3.35
N ILE A 86 4.29 -13.12 -4.25
CA ILE A 86 3.02 -13.84 -4.09
C ILE A 86 3.25 -15.10 -3.23
N ILE A 87 2.70 -15.08 -2.01
CA ILE A 87 2.79 -16.19 -1.06
C ILE A 87 1.54 -17.05 -1.21
N LYS A 88 1.74 -18.31 -1.59
CA LYS A 88 0.66 -19.31 -1.64
C LYS A 88 0.31 -19.76 -0.24
N ASN A 89 -0.98 -19.77 0.09
CA ASN A 89 -1.49 -20.19 1.40
C ASN A 89 -0.73 -19.52 2.58
N PRO A 90 -0.73 -18.18 2.66
CA PRO A 90 -0.03 -17.49 3.74
C PRO A 90 -0.61 -17.90 5.10
N SER A 91 0.22 -17.85 6.13
CA SER A 91 -0.21 -18.17 7.51
C SER A 91 -1.33 -17.25 7.99
N HIS A 92 -1.36 -16.01 7.51
CA HIS A 92 -2.34 -14.98 7.85
C HIS A 92 -2.88 -14.36 6.56
N THR A 93 -4.20 -14.23 6.46
CA THR A 93 -4.86 -13.59 5.31
C THR A 93 -6.29 -13.16 5.69
N ASN A 94 -6.68 -11.99 5.20
CA ASN A 94 -8.03 -11.45 5.29
C ASN A 94 -8.84 -11.77 4.02
N TYR A 95 -8.36 -12.64 3.13
CA TYR A 95 -8.99 -12.90 1.83
C TYR A 95 -10.50 -13.19 1.90
N ASN A 96 -10.97 -13.94 2.89
CA ASN A 96 -12.41 -14.19 3.05
C ASN A 96 -13.20 -12.90 3.31
N GLN A 97 -12.66 -11.97 4.11
CA GLN A 97 -13.29 -10.67 4.36
C GLN A 97 -13.34 -9.84 3.07
N PHE A 98 -12.29 -9.88 2.24
CA PHE A 98 -12.33 -9.27 0.91
C PHE A 98 -13.49 -9.84 0.09
N LEU A 99 -13.63 -11.17 -0.01
CA LEU A 99 -14.71 -11.78 -0.79
C LEU A 99 -16.09 -11.39 -0.27
N GLU A 100 -16.28 -11.42 1.05
CA GLU A 100 -17.55 -11.07 1.70
C GLU A 100 -17.93 -9.61 1.45
N SER A 101 -16.99 -8.67 1.56
CA SER A 101 -17.26 -7.26 1.26
C SER A 101 -17.46 -7.00 -0.23
N SER A 102 -16.91 -7.85 -1.11
CA SER A 102 -16.98 -7.69 -2.56
C SER A 102 -18.31 -8.15 -3.16
N VAL A 103 -18.94 -9.15 -2.55
CA VAL A 103 -19.97 -9.97 -3.19
C VAL A 103 -21.21 -9.18 -3.61
N GLU A 104 -21.53 -8.13 -2.84
CA GLU A 104 -22.67 -7.25 -3.11
C GLU A 104 -22.49 -6.50 -4.43
N PHE A 105 -21.27 -6.06 -4.73
CA PHE A 105 -20.93 -5.32 -5.95
C PHE A 105 -20.55 -6.24 -7.12
N PHE A 106 -19.89 -7.36 -6.80
CA PHE A 106 -19.35 -8.31 -7.78
C PHE A 106 -19.80 -9.75 -7.45
N PRO A 107 -21.05 -10.15 -7.72
CA PRO A 107 -21.53 -11.49 -7.38
C PRO A 107 -20.68 -12.63 -7.95
N GLU A 108 -20.10 -12.43 -9.14
CA GLU A 108 -19.20 -13.38 -9.80
C GLU A 108 -17.86 -13.59 -9.07
N ILE A 109 -17.49 -12.73 -8.12
CA ILE A 109 -16.24 -12.86 -7.34
C ILE A 109 -16.21 -14.14 -6.49
N LYS A 110 -17.38 -14.73 -6.19
CA LYS A 110 -17.49 -16.05 -5.55
C LYS A 110 -16.80 -17.17 -6.33
N ASN A 111 -16.59 -16.97 -7.63
CA ASN A 111 -15.90 -17.91 -8.51
C ASN A 111 -14.39 -17.65 -8.58
N ALA A 112 -13.85 -16.75 -7.75
CA ALA A 112 -12.43 -16.43 -7.72
C ALA A 112 -11.62 -17.65 -7.27
N GLU A 113 -10.61 -18.01 -8.07
CA GLU A 113 -9.57 -18.94 -7.65
C GLU A 113 -8.51 -18.15 -6.88
N TYR A 114 -8.32 -18.47 -5.60
CA TYR A 114 -7.30 -17.83 -4.77
C TYR A 114 -5.91 -18.35 -5.13
N ILE A 115 -5.01 -17.45 -5.53
CA ILE A 115 -3.65 -17.77 -5.95
C ILE A 115 -2.65 -17.61 -4.79
N GLY A 116 -2.90 -16.63 -3.93
CA GLY A 116 -2.05 -16.27 -2.80
C GLY A 116 -2.20 -14.81 -2.42
N SER A 117 -1.33 -14.29 -1.56
CA SER A 117 -1.34 -12.87 -1.18
C SER A 117 0.07 -12.29 -1.16
N MET A 118 0.17 -10.98 -1.34
CA MET A 118 1.39 -10.20 -1.16
C MET A 118 1.24 -9.32 0.08
N PHE A 119 2.33 -9.11 0.82
CA PHE A 119 2.32 -8.30 2.04
C PHE A 119 3.43 -7.28 2.00
N THR A 120 3.16 -6.07 2.48
CA THR A 120 4.17 -5.01 2.60
C THR A 120 3.78 -4.04 3.71
N ILE A 121 4.71 -3.16 4.08
CA ILE A 121 4.44 -2.07 5.02
C ILE A 121 4.27 -0.78 4.24
N ARG A 122 3.12 -0.15 4.40
CA ARG A 122 2.84 1.19 3.89
C ARG A 122 3.01 2.21 5.02
N ALA A 123 3.67 3.33 4.72
CA ALA A 123 3.70 4.48 5.63
C ALA A 123 2.73 5.56 5.14
N VAL A 124 1.86 6.04 6.03
CA VAL A 124 0.90 7.12 5.78
C VAL A 124 1.03 8.20 6.87
N PRO A 125 0.50 9.42 6.64
CA PRO A 125 0.45 10.44 7.69
C PRO A 125 -0.27 9.91 8.94
N PRO A 126 0.25 10.18 10.15
CA PRO A 126 -0.41 9.74 11.37
C PRO A 126 -1.63 10.61 11.68
N ARG A 127 -2.63 10.05 12.37
CA ARG A 127 -3.78 10.82 12.92
C ARG A 127 -4.51 11.65 11.85
N SER A 128 -4.67 11.06 10.67
CA SER A 128 -5.27 11.69 9.48
C SER A 128 -6.45 10.86 8.97
N GLU A 129 -7.16 10.16 9.85
CA GLU A 129 -8.25 9.24 9.48
C GLU A 129 -9.43 9.97 8.85
N ASP A 130 -9.64 11.24 9.20
CA ASP A 130 -10.70 12.10 8.66
C ASP A 130 -10.32 12.77 7.33
N THR A 131 -9.09 12.56 6.83
CA THR A 131 -8.63 13.14 5.57
C THR A 131 -8.13 12.05 4.60
N ASP A 132 -8.54 12.16 3.34
CA ASP A 132 -7.99 11.32 2.26
C ASP A 132 -6.60 11.80 1.80
N GLU A 133 -6.04 12.81 2.48
CA GLU A 133 -4.79 13.43 2.10
C GLU A 133 -3.62 12.46 2.30
N ARG A 134 -3.03 12.07 1.18
CA ARG A 134 -1.84 11.23 1.13
C ARG A 134 -0.78 11.98 0.32
N PRO A 135 -0.09 12.95 0.95
CA PRO A 135 0.83 13.84 0.24
C PRO A 135 2.11 13.12 -0.15
N THR A 136 2.73 13.58 -1.22
CA THR A 136 4.14 13.31 -1.49
C THR A 136 4.93 14.52 -1.03
N LEU A 137 5.86 14.32 -0.09
CA LEU A 137 6.61 15.41 0.52
C LEU A 137 8.08 15.28 0.15
N VAL A 138 8.67 16.36 -0.36
CA VAL A 138 10.12 16.47 -0.59
C VAL A 138 10.69 17.44 0.44
N THR A 139 11.62 16.96 1.26
CA THR A 139 12.22 17.74 2.35
C THR A 139 13.74 17.73 2.23
N GLU A 140 14.34 18.91 2.10
CA GLU A 140 15.79 19.08 2.26
C GLU A 140 16.15 18.95 3.75
N ILE A 141 17.02 17.99 4.07
CA ILE A 141 17.51 17.77 5.44
C ILE A 141 18.85 18.50 5.63
N THR A 142 19.72 18.37 4.63
CA THR A 142 21.00 19.07 4.50
C THR A 142 21.29 19.28 3.01
N GLU A 143 22.34 20.02 2.68
CA GLU A 143 22.84 20.16 1.28
C GLU A 143 23.11 18.81 0.58
N LYS A 144 23.31 17.73 1.33
CA LYS A 144 23.63 16.39 0.80
C LYS A 144 22.54 15.35 1.02
N ILE A 145 21.45 15.69 1.70
CA ILE A 145 20.40 14.74 2.09
C ILE A 145 19.04 15.36 1.81
N ILE A 146 18.30 14.71 0.91
CA ILE A 146 16.90 15.03 0.60
C ILE A 146 16.08 13.79 0.95
N SER A 147 14.98 13.99 1.66
CA SER A 147 14.02 12.96 2.02
C SER A 147 12.76 13.08 1.16
N ILE A 148 12.20 11.95 0.73
CA ILE A 148 10.94 11.89 -0.02
C ILE A 148 9.99 10.95 0.71
N PHE A 149 8.78 11.40 1.00
CA PHE A 149 7.71 10.62 1.64
C PHE A 149 6.59 10.24 0.64
N SER A 150 6.00 9.04 0.80
CA SER A 150 4.94 8.42 0.00
C SER A 150 5.29 8.10 -1.47
N GLY A 151 5.89 9.02 -2.21
CA GLY A 151 6.49 8.79 -3.54
C GLY A 151 5.61 7.99 -4.52
N LYS A 152 4.33 8.39 -4.70
CA LYS A 152 3.40 7.65 -5.57
C LYS A 152 3.83 7.74 -7.04
N ILE A 153 3.48 6.73 -7.83
CA ILE A 153 3.73 6.74 -9.29
C ILE A 153 3.09 7.98 -9.95
N THR A 154 1.91 8.39 -9.50
CA THR A 154 1.20 9.56 -10.05
C THR A 154 1.86 10.89 -9.70
N THR A 155 2.64 10.96 -8.62
CA THR A 155 3.29 12.18 -8.12
C THR A 155 4.81 12.16 -8.28
N CYS A 156 5.39 11.07 -8.79
CA CYS A 156 6.84 10.88 -8.82
C CYS A 156 7.56 11.91 -9.72
N VAL A 157 6.93 12.34 -10.82
CA VAL A 157 7.48 13.36 -11.72
C VAL A 157 7.52 14.73 -11.05
N GLU A 158 6.49 15.06 -10.27
CA GLU A 158 6.44 16.31 -9.51
C GLU A 158 7.50 16.30 -8.40
N ALA A 159 7.57 15.22 -7.62
CA ALA A 159 8.61 15.05 -6.61
C ALA A 159 10.02 15.16 -7.20
N ALA A 160 10.27 14.57 -8.38
CA ALA A 160 11.55 14.69 -9.06
C ALA A 160 11.90 16.13 -9.46
N LYS A 161 10.90 16.92 -9.91
CA LYS A 161 11.09 18.35 -10.22
C LYS A 161 11.39 19.17 -8.96
N GLU A 162 10.78 18.86 -7.82
CA GLU A 162 11.09 19.52 -6.55
C GLU A 162 12.52 19.23 -6.09
N VAL A 163 12.94 17.95 -6.17
CA VAL A 163 14.33 17.55 -5.90
C VAL A 163 15.30 18.30 -6.80
N GLN A 164 15.00 18.41 -8.10
CA GLN A 164 15.84 19.14 -9.05
C GLN A 164 16.03 20.60 -8.65
N LYS A 165 14.97 21.29 -8.21
CA LYS A 165 15.05 22.68 -7.75
C LYS A 165 15.94 22.86 -6.53
N ILE A 166 15.89 21.91 -5.58
CA ILE A 166 16.75 21.92 -4.39
C ILE A 166 18.22 21.78 -4.82
N ILE A 167 18.51 20.81 -5.69
CA ILE A 167 19.87 20.55 -6.17
C ILE A 167 20.44 21.76 -6.95
N GLN A 168 19.63 22.44 -7.75
CA GLN A 168 20.09 23.58 -8.56
C GLN A 168 20.28 24.89 -7.77
N LYS A 169 19.72 24.97 -6.56
CA LYS A 169 19.86 26.14 -5.68
C LYS A 169 21.20 26.16 -4.93
N ASN A 170 21.75 24.97 -4.69
CA ASN A 170 23.01 24.74 -3.97
C ASN A 170 24.20 24.66 -4.95
#